data_AF-A0A812PDJ6-F1
#
_entry.id   AF-A0A812PDJ6-F1
#
_cell.length_a   1.000
_cell.length_b   1.000
_cell.length_c   1.000
_cell.angle_alpha   90.00
_cell.angle_beta   90.00
_cell.angle_gamma   90.00
#
_symmetry.space_group_name_H-M   'P 1'
#
loop_
_entity.id
_entity.type
_entity.pdbx_description
1 polymer ?
#
loop_
_entity_poly.entity_id
_entity_poly.type
_entity_poly.pdbx_seq_one_letter_code
_entity_poly.pdbx_strand_id
1 'polypeptide(L)'
;MVMYEQTNPHDRFGKVMVHNLAERGCPLLSVFDYPSMDAQKLRFLDRGWGCCTISDMNEVYSRHLDQKEVERIHKIELMDEFEEWHLIQGQAWLVCKLVEGKLVQDTVMGSVM
;
A
#
# COMPACT_ATOMS: atom_id res chain seq x y z
N MET A 1 -12.11 -8.08 4.87
CA MET A 1 -10.86 -7.94 5.67
C MET A 1 -10.01 -6.86 5.02
N VAL A 2 -9.39 -6.00 5.82
CA VAL A 2 -8.43 -4.99 5.37
C VAL A 2 -7.10 -5.29 6.02
N MET A 3 -6.04 -5.27 5.21
CA MET A 3 -4.67 -5.54 5.65
C MET A 3 -3.80 -4.40 5.17
N TYR A 4 -2.93 -3.94 6.06
CA TYR A 4 -1.99 -2.84 5.88
C TYR A 4 -0.63 -3.31 6.39
N GLU A 5 0.25 -3.71 5.48
CA GLU A 5 1.56 -4.28 5.82
C GLU A 5 2.64 -3.91 4.80
N GLN A 6 3.89 -4.14 5.20
CA GLN A 6 5.05 -3.81 4.41
C GLN A 6 5.30 -4.77 3.25
N THR A 7 5.90 -4.26 2.17
CA THR A 7 6.30 -4.98 0.94
C THR A 7 7.68 -4.50 0.48
N ASN A 8 8.29 -5.18 -0.50
CA ASN A 8 9.57 -4.85 -1.14
C ASN A 8 10.80 -4.93 -0.22
N PRO A 9 11.02 -6.03 0.52
CA PRO A 9 12.12 -6.13 1.50
C PRO A 9 13.53 -6.11 0.87
N HIS A 10 13.63 -6.18 -0.46
CA HIS A 10 14.90 -6.36 -1.17
C HIS A 10 15.47 -5.09 -1.81
N ASP A 11 14.70 -4.02 -1.91
CA ASP A 11 15.24 -2.75 -2.39
C ASP A 11 16.07 -2.04 -1.32
N ARG A 12 16.63 -0.88 -1.68
CA ARG A 12 17.54 -0.14 -0.79
C ARG A 12 16.83 0.29 0.49
N PHE A 13 15.58 0.74 0.41
CA PHE A 13 14.82 1.20 1.56
C PHE A 13 14.35 0.01 2.40
N GLY A 14 13.76 -1.00 1.76
CA GLY A 14 13.26 -2.21 2.41
C GLY A 14 14.32 -2.96 3.19
N LYS A 15 15.56 -3.05 2.67
CA LYS A 15 16.69 -3.64 3.39
C LYS A 15 17.01 -2.91 4.69
N VAL A 16 17.05 -1.58 4.64
CA VAL A 16 17.31 -0.74 5.82
C VAL A 16 16.16 -0.85 6.82
N MET A 17 14.91 -0.80 6.36
CA MET A 17 13.71 -0.96 7.18
C MET A 17 13.69 -2.31 7.92
N VAL A 18 13.89 -3.41 7.20
CA VAL A 18 13.90 -4.76 7.79
C VAL A 18 14.99 -4.89 8.84
N HIS A 19 16.20 -4.42 8.52
CA HIS A 19 17.32 -4.43 9.47
C HIS A 19 17.01 -3.61 10.72
N ASN A 20 16.56 -2.37 10.57
CA ASN A 20 16.25 -1.46 11.67
C ASN A 20 15.17 -1.99 12.62
N LEU A 21 14.14 -2.64 12.07
CA LEU A 21 13.06 -3.23 12.86
C LEU A 21 13.52 -4.50 13.56
N ALA A 22 14.32 -5.33 12.90
CA ALA A 22 14.90 -6.53 13.51
C ALA A 22 15.83 -6.18 14.68
N GLU A 23 16.67 -5.14 14.56
CA GLU A 23 17.54 -4.67 15.65
C GLU A 23 16.76 -4.18 16.88
N ARG A 24 15.52 -3.70 16.67
CA ARG A 24 14.60 -3.30 17.75
C ARG A 24 13.80 -4.47 18.33
N GLY A 25 14.08 -5.71 17.91
CA GLY A 25 13.36 -6.91 18.35
C GLY A 25 11.99 -7.09 17.69
N CYS A 26 11.73 -6.40 16.58
CA CYS A 26 10.46 -6.48 15.83
C CYS A 26 10.71 -6.95 14.39
N PRO A 27 11.09 -8.21 14.15
CA PRO A 27 11.36 -8.68 12.80
C PRO A 27 10.07 -8.76 11.97
N LEU A 28 10.14 -8.32 10.71
CA LEU A 28 9.07 -8.50 9.73
C LEU A 28 9.11 -9.94 9.20
N LEU A 29 8.24 -10.81 9.72
CA LEU A 29 8.28 -12.25 9.41
C LEU A 29 7.67 -12.60 8.04
N SER A 30 6.54 -11.97 7.68
CA SER A 30 5.80 -12.27 6.44
C SER A 30 6.37 -11.62 5.20
N VAL A 31 7.20 -10.59 5.36
CA VAL A 31 7.62 -9.71 4.25
C VAL A 31 8.45 -10.46 3.20
N PHE A 32 9.15 -11.53 3.60
CA PHE A 32 9.95 -12.34 2.69
C PHE A 32 9.15 -13.43 1.97
N ASP A 33 8.05 -13.91 2.57
CA ASP A 33 7.14 -14.86 1.94
C ASP A 33 6.29 -14.18 0.86
N TYR A 34 5.96 -12.90 1.08
CA TYR A 34 5.10 -12.10 0.19
C TYR A 34 5.78 -10.76 -0.14
N PRO A 35 6.87 -10.78 -0.92
CA PRO A 35 7.76 -9.62 -1.06
C PRO A 35 7.26 -8.53 -1.99
N SER A 36 6.15 -8.74 -2.71
CA SER A 36 5.58 -7.80 -3.68
C SER A 36 4.07 -7.70 -3.55
N MET A 37 3.49 -6.63 -4.11
CA MET A 37 2.03 -6.48 -4.20
C MET A 37 1.37 -7.67 -4.91
N ASP A 38 1.97 -8.20 -5.97
CA ASP A 38 1.45 -9.39 -6.66
C ASP A 38 1.51 -10.64 -5.78
N ALA A 39 2.59 -10.83 -5.01
CA ALA A 39 2.70 -11.95 -4.08
C ALA A 39 1.65 -11.85 -2.96
N GLN A 40 1.38 -10.64 -2.47
CA GLN A 40 0.29 -10.39 -1.52
C GLN A 40 -1.08 -10.66 -2.14
N LYS A 41 -1.29 -10.28 -3.40
CA LYS A 41 -2.54 -10.60 -4.12
C LYS A 41 -2.77 -12.10 -4.19
N LEU A 42 -1.74 -12.84 -4.64
CA LEU A 42 -1.79 -14.28 -4.77
C LEU A 42 -2.02 -14.96 -3.42
N ARG A 43 -1.38 -14.48 -2.34
CA ARG A 43 -1.61 -14.96 -0.96
C ARG A 43 -3.08 -15.02 -0.60
N PHE A 44 -3.84 -13.98 -0.95
CA PHE A 44 -5.29 -13.94 -0.71
C PHE A 44 -6.04 -14.82 -1.70
N LEU A 45 -5.77 -14.73 -3.00
CA LEU A 45 -6.47 -15.57 -3.98
C LEU A 45 -6.32 -17.07 -3.70
N ASP A 46 -5.11 -17.51 -3.35
CA ASP A 46 -4.79 -18.92 -3.01
C ASP A 46 -5.48 -19.40 -1.74
N ARG A 47 -5.89 -18.48 -0.86
CA ARG A 47 -6.66 -18.77 0.37
C ARG A 47 -8.17 -18.80 0.13
N GLY A 48 -8.61 -18.82 -1.13
CA GLY A 48 -10.02 -18.95 -1.50
C GLY A 48 -10.78 -17.63 -1.57
N TRP A 49 -10.09 -16.49 -1.61
CA TRP A 49 -10.73 -15.18 -1.73
C TRP A 49 -11.09 -14.90 -3.19
N GLY A 50 -12.34 -14.49 -3.45
CA GLY A 50 -12.86 -14.32 -4.82
C GLY A 50 -12.39 -13.06 -5.57
N CYS A 51 -11.97 -12.02 -4.85
CA CYS A 51 -11.34 -10.83 -5.41
C CYS A 51 -10.37 -10.21 -4.41
N CYS A 52 -9.38 -9.47 -4.89
CA CYS A 52 -8.41 -8.76 -4.07
C CYS A 52 -7.95 -7.51 -4.82
N THR A 53 -8.21 -6.34 -4.25
CA THR A 53 -7.69 -5.05 -4.72
C THR A 53 -6.53 -4.65 -3.82
N ILE A 54 -5.47 -4.13 -4.41
CA ILE A 54 -4.26 -3.70 -3.72
C ILE A 54 -3.86 -2.35 -4.30
N SER A 55 -3.50 -1.43 -3.42
CA SER A 55 -2.93 -0.13 -3.73
C SER A 55 -1.81 0.14 -2.75
N ASP A 56 -0.76 0.84 -3.19
CA ASP A 56 0.25 1.41 -2.31
C ASP A 56 -0.20 2.78 -1.77
N MET A 57 0.54 3.36 -0.81
CA MET A 57 0.14 4.63 -0.21
C MET A 57 0.37 5.84 -1.09
N ASN A 58 1.22 5.75 -2.11
CA ASN A 58 1.31 6.80 -3.12
C ASN A 58 0.02 6.85 -3.94
N GLU A 59 -0.52 5.71 -4.33
CA GLU A 59 -1.80 5.61 -5.03
C GLU A 59 -2.95 6.09 -4.14
N VAL A 60 -3.01 5.65 -2.88
CA VAL A 60 -4.03 6.10 -1.92
C VAL A 60 -3.99 7.62 -1.79
N TYR A 61 -2.80 8.19 -1.54
CA TYR A 61 -2.66 9.62 -1.36
C TYR A 61 -3.01 10.41 -2.62
N SER A 62 -2.55 9.98 -3.79
CA SER A 62 -2.72 10.73 -5.04
C SER A 62 -4.08 10.56 -5.72
N ARG A 63 -4.79 9.44 -5.49
CA ARG A 63 -6.03 9.10 -6.21
C ARG A 63 -7.26 8.93 -5.35
N HIS A 64 -7.10 8.60 -4.07
CA HIS A 64 -8.22 8.20 -3.21
C HIS A 64 -8.56 9.20 -2.11
N LEU A 65 -7.67 10.15 -1.79
CA LEU A 65 -7.94 11.19 -0.80
C LEU A 65 -8.62 12.41 -1.43
N ASP A 66 -9.51 13.05 -0.66
CA ASP A 66 -10.07 14.36 -1.04
C ASP A 66 -8.95 15.42 -0.96
N GLN A 67 -8.76 16.14 -2.06
CA GLN A 67 -7.75 17.19 -2.17
C GLN A 67 -7.93 18.29 -1.10
N LYS A 68 -9.16 18.56 -0.66
CA LYS A 68 -9.42 19.52 0.43
C LYS A 68 -8.83 19.05 1.75
N GLU A 69 -8.89 17.75 2.04
CA GLU A 69 -8.30 17.18 3.24
C GLU A 69 -6.77 17.15 3.15
N VAL A 70 -6.21 16.83 1.98
CA VAL A 70 -4.77 16.90 1.74
C VAL A 70 -4.25 18.33 2.00
N GLU A 71 -4.90 19.34 1.43
CA GLU A 71 -4.56 20.75 1.66
C GLU A 71 -4.74 21.19 3.12
N ARG A 72 -5.76 20.66 3.81
CA ARG A 72 -5.98 20.93 5.24
C ARG A 72 -4.82 20.37 6.07
N ILE A 73 -4.35 19.17 5.75
CA ILE A 73 -3.24 18.50 6.45
C ILE A 73 -1.91 19.21 6.17
N HIS A 74 -1.65 19.61 4.92
CA HIS A 74 -0.43 20.36 4.56
C HIS A 74 -0.27 21.71 5.27
N LYS A 75 -1.32 22.23 5.91
CA LYS A 75 -1.26 23.46 6.72
C LYS A 75 -0.81 23.20 8.16
N ILE A 76 -0.75 21.95 8.61
CA ILE A 76 -0.36 21.60 9.98
C ILE A 76 1.15 21.73 10.14
N GLU A 77 1.93 21.27 9.16
CA GLU A 77 3.38 21.28 9.18
C GLU A 77 3.92 21.51 7.76
N LEU A 78 5.04 22.24 7.65
CA LEU A 78 5.71 22.45 6.38
C LEU A 78 6.51 21.18 6.02
N MET A 79 6.17 20.57 4.90
CA MET A 79 6.89 19.40 4.36
C MET A 79 7.69 19.84 3.14
N ASP A 80 9.02 19.77 3.22
CA ASP A 80 9.95 20.08 2.12
C ASP A 80 10.59 18.82 1.51
N GLU A 81 10.59 17.69 2.23
CA GLU A 81 11.15 16.39 1.82
C GLU A 81 10.15 15.48 1.08
N PHE A 82 9.46 16.00 0.05
CA PHE A 82 8.46 15.23 -0.70
C PHE A 82 9.03 13.99 -1.42
N GLU A 83 10.30 14.02 -1.83
CA GLU A 83 10.94 12.89 -2.49
C GLU A 83 11.12 11.72 -1.51
N GLU A 84 11.62 11.99 -0.30
CA GLU A 84 11.78 10.97 0.74
C GLU A 84 10.44 10.44 1.21
N TRP A 85 9.45 11.33 1.36
CA TRP A 85 8.08 10.94 1.66
C TRP A 85 7.51 10.01 0.59
N HIS A 86 7.70 10.31 -0.70
CA HIS A 86 7.24 9.45 -1.79
C HIS A 86 7.93 8.08 -1.80
N LEU A 87 9.22 8.03 -1.43
CA LEU A 87 9.93 6.76 -1.24
C LEU A 87 9.35 5.95 -0.08
N ILE A 88 9.09 6.59 1.07
CA ILE A 88 8.48 5.93 2.24
C ILE A 88 7.07 5.42 1.92
N GLN A 89 6.29 6.16 1.15
CA GLN A 89 4.90 5.82 0.81
C GLN A 89 4.77 4.82 -0.36
N GLY A 90 5.76 4.80 -1.26
CA GLY A 90 5.87 3.81 -2.33
C GLY A 90 6.38 2.46 -1.82
N GLN A 91 6.94 2.48 -0.63
CA GLN A 91 7.18 1.29 0.16
C GLN A 91 5.94 1.05 1.00
N ALA A 92 5.39 -0.15 0.88
CA ALA A 92 4.92 -0.82 2.08
C ALA A 92 3.64 -0.32 2.75
N TRP A 93 2.56 -0.04 2.00
CA TRP A 93 1.25 -0.33 2.59
C TRP A 93 0.15 -0.74 1.61
N LEU A 94 -0.25 -2.01 1.75
CA LEU A 94 -1.39 -2.61 1.09
C LEU A 94 -2.70 -2.04 1.65
N VAL A 95 -3.74 -1.87 0.84
CA VAL A 95 -5.14 -1.85 1.33
C VAL A 95 -5.90 -2.93 0.59
N CYS A 96 -6.04 -4.11 1.21
CA CYS A 96 -6.93 -5.14 0.69
C CYS A 96 -8.39 -4.79 0.97
N LYS A 97 -9.20 -4.52 -0.06
CA LYS A 97 -10.66 -4.55 0.05
C LYS A 97 -11.16 -5.86 -0.55
N LEU A 98 -12.00 -6.55 0.20
CA LEU A 98 -12.61 -7.83 -0.19
C LEU A 98 -14.10 -7.59 -0.42
N VAL A 99 -14.61 -8.07 -1.55
CA VAL A 99 -16.04 -8.06 -1.87
C VAL A 99 -16.51 -9.51 -1.94
N GLU A 100 -17.46 -9.89 -1.07
CA GLU A 100 -18.18 -11.16 -1.20
C GLU A 100 -19.18 -11.04 -2.36
N GLY A 101 -18.82 -11.55 -3.53
CA GLY A 101 -19.72 -11.56 -4.70
C GLY A 101 -18.97 -11.66 -6.02
N LYS A 102 -19.64 -12.19 -7.07
CA LYS A 102 -19.12 -12.17 -8.45
C LYS A 102 -18.89 -10.71 -8.86
N LEU A 103 -17.72 -10.44 -9.44
CA LEU A 103 -17.37 -9.18 -10.10
C LEU A 103 -18.51 -8.75 -11.04
N VAL A 104 -19.25 -7.72 -10.65
CA VAL A 104 -19.80 -6.78 -11.64
C VAL A 104 -18.59 -6.02 -12.15
N GLN A 105 -18.32 -6.12 -13.45
CA GLN A 105 -17.33 -5.28 -14.10
C GLN A 105 -17.77 -3.82 -13.93
N ASP A 106 -17.23 -3.13 -12.93
CA ASP A 106 -17.33 -1.68 -12.86
C ASP A 106 -16.44 -1.10 -13.95
N THR A 107 -17.08 -0.93 -15.11
CA THR A 107 -17.01 0.22 -15.99
C THR A 107 -15.80 1.12 -15.77
N VAL A 108 -14.88 1.02 -16.74
CA VAL A 108 -14.13 2.13 -17.32
C VAL A 108 -14.48 3.48 -16.70
N MET A 109 -13.62 3.97 -15.80
CA MET A 109 -13.53 5.39 -15.50
C MET A 109 -13.11 6.12 -16.77
N GLY A 110 -14.12 6.48 -17.55
CA GLY A 110 -14.04 7.26 -18.77
C GLY A 110 -15.32 8.07 -18.88
N SER A 111 -15.29 9.28 -18.34
CA SER A 111 -15.81 10.51 -18.95
C SER A 111 -15.81 11.61 -17.89
N VAL A 112 -14.74 12.41 -17.92
CA VAL A 112 -14.86 13.84 -17.66
C VAL A 112 -15.65 14.39 -18.85
N MET A 113 -16.88 14.82 -18.59
CA MET A 113 -17.56 15.87 -19.37
C MET A 113 -18.46 16.65 -18.42
#